data_AF-A0ABD0NJB8-F1
#
_entry.id   AF-A0ABD0NJB8-F1
#
_cell.length_a   1.000
_cell.length_b   1.000
_cell.length_c   1.000
_cell.angle_alpha   90.00
_cell.angle_beta   90.00
_cell.angle_gamma   90.00
#
_symmetry.space_group_name_H-M   'P 1'
#
loop_
_entity.id
_entity.type
_entity.pdbx_description
1 polymer ?
#
loop_
_entity_poly.entity_id
_entity_poly.type
_entity_poly.pdbx_seq_one_letter_code
_entity_poly.pdbx_strand_id
1 'polypeptide(L)'
;HPDELHHCVVGACNASCQKSLQRIVRAAKRIVGLPLPSLQDIYSIRLTKKALCIAADPSHPMQSFFSLLPSGRRLQSLQPRTSRLKDSFTHQAVRKLNSLPALPPLPSSAPRTS
;
A
#
# COMPACT_ATOMS: atom_id res chain seq x y z
N HIS A 1 -15.08 -9.91 24.57
CA HIS A 1 -15.85 -9.55 23.36
C HIS A 1 -15.24 -8.28 22.80
N PRO A 2 -14.39 -8.34 21.75
CA PRO A 2 -13.85 -7.14 21.13
C PRO A 2 -14.38 -7.00 19.70
N ASP A 3 -15.46 -6.23 19.58
CA ASP A 3 -15.93 -5.64 18.34
C ASP A 3 -15.05 -4.41 18.01
N GLU A 4 -13.82 -4.64 17.55
CA GLU A 4 -12.95 -3.60 16.98
C GLU A 4 -12.78 -3.82 15.47
N LEU A 5 -13.90 -3.74 14.75
CA LEU A 5 -13.92 -3.86 13.31
C LEU A 5 -13.54 -2.52 12.64
N HIS A 6 -12.24 -2.43 12.32
CA HIS A 6 -11.74 -1.93 11.02
C HIS A 6 -12.24 -0.55 10.56
N HIS A 7 -11.86 0.52 11.25
CA HIS A 7 -11.83 1.85 10.65
C HIS A 7 -10.51 2.06 9.86
N CYS A 8 -10.41 1.46 8.68
CA CYS A 8 -9.46 1.91 7.64
C CYS A 8 -10.21 2.67 6.56
N VAL A 9 -11.00 3.68 6.96
CA VAL A 9 -11.54 4.70 6.06
C VAL A 9 -10.47 5.77 5.86
N VAL A 10 -9.50 5.48 4.99
CA VAL A 10 -8.72 6.53 4.33
C VAL A 10 -8.98 6.37 2.85
N GLY A 11 -10.03 7.02 2.35
CA GLY A 11 -10.39 6.83 0.96
C GLY A 11 -11.59 7.60 0.43
N ALA A 12 -11.81 8.84 0.85
CA ALA A 12 -12.70 9.74 0.11
C ALA A 12 -12.29 11.20 0.31
N CYS A 13 -11.11 11.58 -0.18
CA CYS A 13 -10.73 12.99 -0.30
C CYS A 13 -10.35 13.27 -1.76
N ASN A 14 -11.28 13.92 -2.46
CA ASN A 14 -11.23 14.28 -3.87
C ASN A 14 -9.94 14.97 -4.31
N ALA A 15 -9.79 15.19 -5.62
CA ALA A 15 -8.74 16.00 -6.25
C ALA A 15 -8.51 17.37 -5.56
N SER A 16 -9.53 17.93 -4.92
CA SER A 16 -9.41 19.17 -4.13
C SER A 16 -8.46 19.02 -2.93
N CYS A 17 -8.58 17.94 -2.15
CA CYS A 17 -7.70 17.70 -0.99
C CYS A 17 -6.25 17.50 -1.44
N GLN A 18 -6.05 16.77 -2.54
CA GLN A 18 -4.71 16.58 -3.12
C GLN A 18 -4.08 17.93 -3.52
N LYS A 19 -4.85 18.83 -4.16
CA LYS A 19 -4.37 20.17 -4.52
C LYS A 19 -4.01 20.99 -3.29
N SER A 20 -4.82 20.95 -2.23
CA SER A 20 -4.53 21.64 -0.96
C SER A 20 -3.24 21.12 -0.32
N LEU A 21 -3.08 19.80 -0.22
CA LEU A 21 -1.85 19.21 0.31
C LEU A 21 -0.62 19.55 -0.55
N GLN A 22 -0.76 19.60 -1.88
CA GLN A 22 0.35 20.01 -2.76
C GLN A 22 0.78 21.45 -2.50
N ARG A 23 -0.16 22.36 -2.21
CA ARG A 23 0.18 23.75 -1.85
C ARG A 23 0.96 23.82 -0.54
N ILE A 24 0.57 23.03 0.45
CA ILE A 24 1.28 22.95 1.75
C ILE A 24 2.72 22.45 1.54
N VAL A 25 2.90 21.37 0.78
CA VAL A 25 4.24 20.83 0.48
C VAL A 25 5.10 21.85 -0.26
N ARG A 26 4.52 22.61 -1.21
CA ARG A 26 5.22 23.68 -1.92
C ARG A 26 5.64 24.81 -0.98
N ALA A 27 4.76 25.25 -0.08
CA ALA A 27 5.08 26.28 0.90
C ALA A 27 6.20 25.83 1.84
N ALA A 28 6.09 24.62 2.39
CA ALA A 28 7.12 24.03 3.25
C ALA A 28 8.48 23.93 2.52
N LYS A 29 8.49 23.51 1.25
CA LYS A 29 9.71 23.46 0.42
C LYS A 29 10.37 24.83 0.30
N ARG A 30 9.58 25.90 0.13
CA ARG A 30 10.11 27.27 0.05
C ARG A 30 10.71 27.75 1.37
N ILE A 31 10.12 27.38 2.51
CA ILE A 31 10.57 27.79 3.84
C ILE A 31 11.86 27.04 4.21
N VAL A 32 11.89 25.72 4.04
CA VAL A 32 13.04 24.89 4.44
C VAL A 32 14.22 25.07 3.48
N GLY A 33 13.96 25.42 2.22
CA GLY A 33 15.00 25.58 1.19
C GLY A 33 15.60 24.26 0.70
N LEU A 34 15.13 23.12 1.21
CA LEU A 34 15.57 21.77 0.82
C LEU A 34 14.48 21.05 0.00
N PRO A 35 14.87 20.10 -0.88
CA PRO A 35 13.90 19.25 -1.55
C PRO A 35 13.15 18.40 -0.52
N LEU A 36 11.84 18.62 -0.42
CA LEU A 36 10.94 17.78 0.36
C LEU A 36 10.37 16.64 -0.51
N PRO A 37 10.11 15.46 0.08
CA PRO A 37 9.47 14.36 -0.63
C PRO A 37 8.10 14.79 -1.14
N SER A 38 7.76 14.39 -2.37
CA SER A 38 6.45 14.71 -2.93
C SER A 38 5.35 13.94 -2.19
N LEU A 39 4.09 14.37 -2.33
CA LEU A 39 2.97 13.60 -1.81
C LEU A 39 2.93 12.17 -2.38
N GLN A 40 3.35 11.99 -3.63
CA GLN A 40 3.40 10.67 -4.25
C GLN A 40 4.48 9.78 -3.62
N ASP A 41 5.62 10.36 -3.24
CA ASP A 41 6.69 9.64 -2.53
C ASP A 41 6.23 9.26 -1.12
N ILE A 42 5.65 10.20 -0.39
CA ILE A 42 5.09 9.96 0.94
C ILE A 42 4.03 8.86 0.89
N TYR A 43 3.11 8.95 -0.07
CA TYR A 43 2.09 7.92 -0.29
C TYR A 43 2.74 6.57 -0.60
N SER A 44 3.70 6.52 -1.53
CA SER A 44 4.38 5.28 -1.92
C SER A 44 5.14 4.62 -0.76
N ILE A 45 5.83 5.40 0.05
CA ILE A 45 6.55 4.92 1.24
C ILE A 45 5.56 4.34 2.25
N ARG A 46 4.47 5.06 2.56
CA ARG A 46 3.45 4.61 3.51
C ARG A 46 2.72 3.38 3.01
N LEU A 47 2.34 3.36 1.73
CA LEU A 47 1.70 2.24 1.07
C LEU A 47 2.57 0.98 1.17
N THR A 48 3.85 1.10 0.85
CA THR A 48 4.80 -0.03 0.91
C THR A 48 4.94 -0.53 2.34
N LYS A 49 5.19 0.36 3.31
CA LYS A 49 5.33 -0.03 4.72
C LYS A 49 4.08 -0.75 5.24
N LYS A 50 2.89 -0.19 4.99
CA LYS A 50 1.63 -0.80 5.45
C LYS A 50 1.38 -2.15 4.78
N ALA A 51 1.66 -2.27 3.48
CA ALA A 51 1.52 -3.52 2.74
C ALA A 51 2.44 -4.62 3.29
N LEU A 52 3.69 -4.27 3.62
CA LEU A 52 4.64 -5.20 4.24
C LEU A 52 4.19 -5.62 5.64
N CYS A 53 3.68 -4.70 6.47
CA CYS A 53 3.14 -5.05 7.79
C CYS A 53 1.96 -6.02 7.67
N ILE A 54 1.05 -5.79 6.72
CA ILE A 54 -0.11 -6.66 6.51
C ILE A 54 0.33 -8.04 5.97
N ALA A 55 1.24 -8.06 5.02
CA ALA A 55 1.75 -9.31 4.45
C ALA A 55 2.56 -10.12 5.48
N ALA A 56 3.18 -9.45 6.46
CA ALA A 56 3.94 -10.07 7.54
C ALA A 56 3.09 -10.58 8.70
N ASP A 57 1.81 -10.21 8.78
CA ASP A 57 0.90 -10.57 9.87
C ASP A 57 -0.10 -11.65 9.41
N PRO A 58 0.10 -12.93 9.79
CA PRO A 58 -0.80 -14.03 9.40
C PRO A 58 -2.21 -13.90 9.96
N SER A 59 -2.41 -13.14 11.05
CA SER A 59 -3.72 -12.92 11.66
C SER A 59 -4.51 -11.81 10.97
N HIS A 60 -3.88 -11.06 10.06
CA HIS A 60 -4.55 -9.94 9.40
C HIS A 60 -5.54 -10.43 8.33
N PRO A 61 -6.80 -9.96 8.33
CA PRO A 61 -7.84 -10.46 7.40
C PRO A 61 -7.52 -10.16 5.93
N MET A 62 -6.73 -9.10 5.67
CA MET A 62 -6.30 -8.71 4.32
C MET A 62 -4.99 -9.37 3.88
N GLN A 63 -4.38 -10.24 4.70
CA GLN A 63 -3.10 -10.90 4.38
C GLN A 63 -3.21 -11.80 3.14
N SER A 64 -4.37 -12.43 2.93
CA SER A 64 -4.64 -13.30 1.77
C SER A 64 -4.48 -12.60 0.41
N PHE A 65 -4.68 -11.27 0.35
CA PHE A 65 -4.46 -10.49 -0.86
C PHE A 65 -2.97 -10.28 -1.20
N PHE A 66 -2.06 -10.59 -0.27
CA PHE A 66 -0.62 -10.51 -0.43
C PHE A 66 0.01 -11.89 -0.57
N SER A 67 -0.68 -12.79 -1.27
CA SER A 67 -0.18 -14.14 -1.55
C SER A 67 0.92 -14.13 -2.62
N LEU A 68 2.00 -14.87 -2.37
CA LEU A 68 3.09 -15.06 -3.33
C LEU A 68 2.71 -16.07 -4.42
N LEU A 69 3.22 -15.87 -5.62
CA LEU A 69 3.22 -16.87 -6.68
C LEU A 69 4.14 -18.04 -6.31
N PRO A 70 3.98 -19.23 -6.92
CA PRO A 70 4.83 -20.40 -6.64
C PRO A 70 6.34 -20.15 -6.77
N SER A 71 6.74 -19.17 -7.56
CA SER A 71 8.15 -18.76 -7.69
C SER A 71 8.71 -18.04 -6.46
N GLY A 72 7.87 -17.61 -5.52
CA GLY A 72 8.24 -16.87 -4.31
C GLY A 72 8.72 -15.43 -4.55
N ARG A 73 8.79 -14.97 -5.81
CA ARG A 73 9.40 -13.68 -6.17
C ARG A 73 8.41 -12.53 -6.31
N ARG A 74 7.13 -12.84 -6.56
CA ARG A 74 6.11 -11.86 -6.90
C ARG A 74 4.79 -12.21 -6.23
N LEU A 75 4.01 -11.19 -5.91
CA LEU A 75 2.65 -11.30 -5.39
C LEU A 75 1.65 -11.52 -6.53
N GLN A 76 0.55 -12.21 -6.23
CA GLN A 76 -0.58 -12.37 -7.14
C GLN A 76 -1.23 -11.00 -7.44
N SER A 77 -1.12 -10.54 -8.69
CA SER A 77 -1.73 -9.28 -9.12
C SER A 77 -2.96 -9.51 -9.99
N LEU A 78 -4.07 -8.86 -9.62
CA LEU A 78 -5.28 -8.82 -10.44
C LEU A 78 -5.21 -7.68 -11.45
N GLN A 79 -5.75 -7.91 -12.65
CA GLN A 79 -5.91 -6.84 -13.63
C GLN A 79 -7.16 -6.00 -13.29
N PRO A 80 -7.03 -4.69 -13.06
CA PRO A 80 -8.15 -3.86 -12.68
C PRO A 80 -9.00 -3.54 -13.92
N ARG A 81 -10.32 -3.72 -13.83
CA ARG A 81 -11.27 -3.35 -14.89
C ARG A 81 -11.98 -2.02 -14.63
N THR A 82 -11.85 -1.47 -13.43
CA THR A 82 -12.49 -0.21 -13.01
C THR A 82 -11.47 0.69 -12.32
N SER A 83 -11.69 2.01 -12.41
CA SER A 83 -10.89 3.00 -11.66
C SER A 83 -10.94 2.73 -10.16
N ARG A 84 -12.12 2.40 -9.62
CA ARG A 84 -12.30 2.04 -8.21
C ARG A 84 -11.35 0.94 -7.75
N LEU A 85 -11.21 -0.15 -8.52
CA LEU A 85 -10.29 -1.23 -8.17
C LEU A 85 -8.84 -0.79 -8.35
N LYS A 86 -8.53 -0.08 -9.45
CA LYS A 86 -7.20 0.44 -9.73
C LYS A 86 -6.67 1.34 -8.60
N ASP A 87 -7.55 2.18 -8.07
CA ASP A 87 -7.25 3.18 -7.04
C ASP A 87 -7.38 2.60 -5.62
N SER A 88 -7.83 1.35 -5.47
CA SER A 88 -7.90 0.69 -4.17
C SER A 88 -6.52 0.46 -3.55
N PHE A 89 -6.45 0.49 -2.22
CA PHE A 89 -5.22 0.22 -1.46
C PHE A 89 -4.56 -1.08 -1.90
N THR A 90 -5.32 -2.18 -1.93
CA THR A 90 -4.81 -3.53 -2.19
C THR A 90 -4.15 -3.63 -3.57
N HIS A 91 -4.83 -3.13 -4.59
CA HIS A 91 -4.30 -3.17 -5.95
C HIS A 91 -3.03 -2.32 -6.09
N GLN A 92 -3.03 -1.09 -5.57
CA GLN A 92 -1.86 -0.22 -5.61
C GLN A 92 -0.67 -0.82 -4.82
N ALA A 93 -0.94 -1.41 -3.65
CA ALA A 93 0.07 -2.05 -2.82
C ALA A 93 0.74 -3.23 -3.52
N VAL A 94 -0.05 -4.16 -4.09
CA VAL A 94 0.47 -5.34 -4.80
C VAL A 94 1.30 -4.91 -6.02
N ARG A 95 0.82 -3.94 -6.81
CA ARG A 95 1.57 -3.41 -7.96
C ARG A 95 2.87 -2.75 -7.53
N LYS A 96 2.86 -1.98 -6.43
CA LYS A 96 4.05 -1.31 -5.90
C LYS A 96 5.09 -2.33 -5.44
N LEU A 97 4.67 -3.33 -4.66
CA LEU A 97 5.56 -4.40 -4.20
C LEU A 97 6.15 -5.21 -5.37
N ASN A 98 5.33 -5.54 -6.38
CA ASN A 98 5.81 -6.24 -7.59
C ASN A 98 6.76 -5.42 -8.48
N SER A 99 6.84 -4.10 -8.28
CA SER A 99 7.81 -3.24 -8.97
C SER A 99 9.18 -3.18 -8.30
N LEU A 100 9.32 -3.73 -7.09
CA LEU A 100 10.60 -3.79 -6.39
C LEU A 100 11.48 -4.89 -7.00
N PRO A 101 12.82 -4.67 -7.10
CA PRO A 101 13.75 -5.65 -7.67
C PRO A 101 13.80 -6.96 -6.85
N ALA A 102 13.59 -6.86 -5.54
CA ALA A 102 13.40 -7.98 -4.65
C ALA A 102 12.33 -7.62 -3.61
N LEU A 103 11.44 -8.55 -3.33
CA LEU A 103 10.55 -8.44 -2.18
C LEU A 103 11.35 -8.70 -0.91
N PRO A 104 11.09 -7.95 0.18
CA PRO A 104 11.58 -8.35 1.50
C PRO A 104 11.09 -9.77 1.81
N PRO A 105 11.80 -10.54 2.66
CA PRO A 105 11.32 -11.83 3.13
C PRO A 105 9.96 -11.64 3.80
N LEU A 106 8.90 -12.00 3.08
CA LEU A 106 7.58 -12.13 3.66
C LEU A 106 7.50 -13.51 4.32
N PRO A 107 6.79 -13.67 5.45
CA PRO A 107 6.54 -14.98 6.00
C PRO A 107 5.90 -15.81 4.89
N SER A 108 6.63 -16.82 4.43
CA SER A 108 6.17 -17.74 3.42
C SER A 108 4.82 -18.26 3.88
N SER A 109 3.77 -18.03 3.10
CA SER A 109 2.51 -18.74 3.27
C SER A 109 2.80 -20.21 2.98
N ALA A 110 3.32 -20.93 3.97
CA ALA A 110 3.57 -22.35 3.90
C ALA A 110 2.25 -23.06 3.53
N PRO A 111 2.31 -24.14 2.73
CA PRO A 111 1.11 -24.89 2.41
C PRO A 111 0.59 -25.52 3.70
N ARG A 112 -0.63 -25.14 4.11
CA ARG A 112 -1.40 -25.91 5.09
C ARG A 112 -1.68 -27.28 4.46
N THR A 113 -0.83 -28.24 4.77
CA THR A 113 -1.11 -29.65 4.58
C THR A 113 -1.62 -30.19 5.92
N SER A 114 -2.89 -30.58 5.95
CA SER A 114 -3.44 -31.64 6.79
C SER A 114 -4.77 -32.08 6.20
#